data_AF-A0A6J0KGF5-F1
#
_entry.id   AF-A0A6J0KGF5-F1
#
_cell.length_a   1.000
_cell.length_b   1.000
_cell.length_c   1.000
_cell.angle_alpha   90.00
_cell.angle_beta   90.00
_cell.angle_gamma   90.00
#
_symmetry.space_group_name_H-M   'P 1'
#
loop_
_entity.id
_entity.type
_entity.pdbx_description
1 polymer ?
#
loop_
_entity_poly.entity_id
_entity_poly.type
_entity_poly.pdbx_seq_one_letter_code
_entity_poly.pdbx_strand_id
1 'polypeptide(L)'
;MMMSSSSSTNTQAVPFRDMGMYEPFQQLSGWENTFNTITSNNDNNNQTSSTVHEVDAARTEADVNNKYSQGNYTSLYNNNSTEAEPSSNNDQEEVQIDDKTKRRLAQNREAARKSRLRKKAHVQQLEESRLKLSQLEQELVRARQQGLCVRNPSDATTYLGPAGTVNTGIAAFEMEYKHWLEEQRKRVGEIRTALGAHISDVELKMLVDVCLNHYANLFRMKADAAKADVFFLISGMWRTSTERFFQWIGGFRPSELLNVVMPYIEPLTDQQLLEVRNLQQSSQQAEEALSQGLDKLQQGLVENVGVVESVNQGAQMASAMESFQSLEGFVNQADHLRKQSLQQMSKILTTRQAARGLLALGEYFHRLRALSSLWAARPREGS
;
A
#
# COMPACT_ATOMS: atom_id res chain seq x y z
N MET A 1 -72.91 -41.47 38.97
CA MET A 1 -72.34 -40.91 40.23
C MET A 1 -70.93 -40.45 39.93
N MET A 2 -70.45 -39.37 40.55
CA MET A 2 -69.33 -38.57 40.04
C MET A 2 -67.99 -39.31 39.96
N MET A 3 -67.24 -39.08 38.88
CA MET A 3 -65.78 -39.18 38.85
C MET A 3 -65.19 -37.83 39.28
N SER A 4 -64.08 -37.85 40.01
CA SER A 4 -63.33 -36.66 40.39
C SER A 4 -61.94 -36.67 39.77
N SER A 5 -61.63 -35.63 38.98
CA SER A 5 -60.32 -34.96 38.81
C SER A 5 -59.11 -35.81 38.33
N SER A 6 -58.18 -35.30 37.53
CA SER A 6 -57.67 -33.93 37.42
C SER A 6 -57.18 -33.69 35.97
N SER A 7 -57.84 -32.82 35.19
CA SER A 7 -57.51 -31.40 35.02
C SER A 7 -56.28 -31.11 34.13
N SER A 8 -56.54 -30.87 32.85
CA SER A 8 -55.69 -30.14 31.92
C SER A 8 -56.27 -28.75 31.64
N THR A 9 -55.44 -27.74 31.40
CA THR A 9 -55.84 -26.56 30.59
C THR A 9 -54.64 -25.76 30.06
N ASN A 10 -54.73 -25.39 28.78
CA ASN A 10 -54.00 -24.27 28.17
C ASN A 10 -54.51 -22.93 28.72
N THR A 11 -53.68 -21.88 28.65
CA THR A 11 -54.15 -20.48 28.51
C THR A 11 -53.27 -19.75 27.50
N GLN A 12 -53.89 -18.91 26.66
CA GLN A 12 -53.27 -18.17 25.56
C GLN A 12 -52.78 -16.76 26.00
N ALA A 13 -52.10 -16.07 25.08
CA ALA A 13 -51.54 -14.72 25.20
C ALA A 13 -52.60 -13.57 25.22
N VAL A 14 -52.13 -12.30 25.14
CA VAL A 14 -52.76 -11.03 24.62
C VAL A 14 -52.59 -9.83 25.59
N PRO A 15 -52.34 -8.55 25.16
CA PRO A 15 -51.27 -8.00 24.30
C PRO A 15 -50.70 -6.64 24.85
N PHE A 16 -50.04 -5.83 23.99
CA PHE A 16 -49.99 -4.33 23.87
C PHE A 16 -48.63 -3.98 23.19
N ARG A 17 -48.49 -3.59 21.90
CA ARG A 17 -48.99 -2.38 21.16
C ARG A 17 -48.77 -1.07 21.94
N ASP A 18 -48.24 0.02 21.38
CA ASP A 18 -47.72 0.34 20.03
C ASP A 18 -46.86 1.64 20.19
N MET A 19 -45.65 1.83 19.61
CA MET A 19 -45.34 2.40 18.27
C MET A 19 -44.03 3.26 18.43
N GLY A 20 -43.13 3.54 17.49
CA GLY A 20 -42.92 3.05 16.11
C GLY A 20 -41.63 3.63 15.46
N MET A 21 -41.39 3.25 14.19
CA MET A 21 -40.51 3.91 13.20
C MET A 21 -38.97 3.81 13.32
N TYR A 22 -38.41 2.61 13.13
CA TYR A 22 -37.31 2.42 12.16
C TYR A 22 -37.35 0.99 11.60
N GLU A 23 -37.20 0.84 10.29
CA GLU A 23 -37.46 -0.41 9.56
C GLU A 23 -36.17 -1.23 9.39
N PRO A 24 -36.08 -2.48 9.90
CA PRO A 24 -34.90 -3.32 9.70
C PRO A 24 -34.91 -3.95 8.30
N PHE A 25 -33.85 -3.71 7.52
CA PHE A 25 -33.66 -4.36 6.22
C PHE A 25 -33.70 -5.89 6.35
N GLN A 26 -34.56 -6.53 5.55
CA GLN A 26 -34.80 -7.96 5.62
C GLN A 26 -33.72 -8.77 4.89
N GLN A 27 -33.07 -9.65 5.65
CA GLN A 27 -32.86 -11.05 5.31
C GLN A 27 -32.31 -11.39 3.90
N LEU A 28 -30.98 -11.55 3.82
CA LEU A 28 -30.33 -12.28 2.71
C LEU A 28 -29.83 -13.66 3.20
N SER A 29 -30.76 -14.52 3.61
CA SER A 29 -30.50 -15.88 4.13
C SER A 29 -30.16 -16.88 3.02
N GLY A 30 -29.16 -16.56 2.19
CA GLY A 30 -28.73 -17.36 1.05
C GLY A 30 -27.32 -17.97 1.15
N TRP A 31 -26.48 -17.49 2.08
CA TRP A 31 -25.03 -17.77 2.06
C TRP A 31 -24.59 -18.97 2.90
N GLU A 32 -25.47 -19.52 3.74
CA GLU A 32 -25.21 -20.77 4.48
C GLU A 32 -25.23 -22.02 3.58
N ASN A 33 -25.98 -21.98 2.47
CA ASN A 33 -26.16 -23.13 1.58
C ASN A 33 -25.10 -23.24 0.47
N THR A 34 -24.30 -22.20 0.23
CA THR A 34 -23.31 -22.18 -0.86
C THR A 34 -22.13 -23.14 -0.61
N PHE A 35 -21.84 -23.44 0.66
CA PHE A 35 -20.73 -24.34 1.05
C PHE A 35 -20.99 -25.83 0.75
N ASN A 36 -22.23 -26.25 0.49
CA ASN A 36 -22.57 -27.66 0.28
C ASN A 36 -22.68 -28.09 -1.20
N THR A 37 -22.70 -27.13 -2.14
CA THR A 37 -23.07 -27.39 -3.55
C THR A 37 -21.86 -27.47 -4.50
N ILE A 38 -20.68 -27.06 -4.06
CA ILE A 38 -19.46 -27.01 -4.91
C ILE A 38 -18.83 -28.40 -5.09
N THR A 39 -19.25 -29.41 -4.32
CA THR A 39 -18.76 -30.80 -4.37
C THR A 39 -19.16 -31.58 -5.63
N SER A 40 -19.95 -30.99 -6.54
CA SER A 40 -20.30 -31.58 -7.84
C SER A 40 -20.30 -30.51 -8.93
N ASN A 41 -19.17 -30.34 -9.60
CA ASN A 41 -19.07 -30.47 -11.07
C ASN A 41 -17.62 -30.23 -11.50
N ASN A 42 -17.02 -31.28 -12.06
CA ASN A 42 -15.72 -31.24 -12.70
C ASN A 42 -15.95 -31.17 -14.22
N ASP A 43 -15.51 -30.11 -14.90
CA ASP A 43 -15.06 -30.22 -16.28
C ASP A 43 -14.27 -29.01 -16.82
N ASN A 44 -13.25 -29.35 -17.59
CA ASN A 44 -12.18 -28.55 -18.20
C ASN A 44 -12.59 -27.31 -19.03
N ASN A 45 -11.75 -26.25 -19.02
CA ASN A 45 -10.99 -25.88 -20.23
C ASN A 45 -9.87 -24.83 -20.07
N ASN A 46 -8.93 -24.91 -21.01
CA ASN A 46 -7.57 -24.35 -21.04
C ASN A 46 -7.37 -22.81 -21.14
N GLN A 47 -6.26 -22.38 -20.52
CA GLN A 47 -5.19 -21.48 -21.01
C GLN A 47 -5.52 -20.22 -21.85
N THR A 48 -4.96 -19.07 -21.42
CA THR A 48 -3.99 -18.31 -22.25
C THR A 48 -3.18 -17.34 -21.38
N SER A 49 -1.88 -17.21 -21.65
CA SER A 49 -0.98 -16.30 -20.93
C SER A 49 -0.94 -14.92 -21.59
N SER A 50 -0.87 -13.85 -20.79
CA SER A 50 -0.60 -12.49 -21.27
C SER A 50 0.89 -12.17 -21.14
N THR A 51 1.52 -11.81 -22.27
CA THR A 51 2.94 -11.43 -22.36
C THR A 51 3.16 -9.96 -22.00
N VAL A 52 4.21 -9.71 -21.21
CA VAL A 52 4.66 -8.36 -20.82
C VAL A 52 5.17 -7.59 -22.05
N HIS A 53 4.71 -6.36 -22.22
CA HIS A 53 5.27 -5.42 -23.20
C HIS A 53 6.16 -4.36 -22.54
N GLU A 54 7.36 -4.26 -23.08
CA GLU A 54 8.42 -3.30 -22.77
C GLU A 54 8.06 -1.92 -23.36
N VAL A 55 8.20 -0.84 -22.58
CA VAL A 55 7.88 0.53 -23.02
C VAL A 55 9.19 1.30 -23.20
N ASP A 56 9.61 1.43 -24.46
CA ASP A 56 10.81 2.17 -24.83
C ASP A 56 10.51 3.64 -25.21
N ALA A 57 11.46 4.53 -24.99
CA ALA A 57 11.23 5.98 -24.96
C ALA A 57 11.40 6.65 -26.34
N ALA A 58 10.29 6.86 -27.05
CA ALA A 58 10.27 7.62 -28.30
C ALA A 58 10.04 9.12 -28.09
N ARG A 59 10.92 9.94 -28.68
CA ARG A 59 10.95 11.41 -28.57
C ARG A 59 9.85 12.08 -29.39
N THR A 60 9.27 13.16 -28.87
CA THR A 60 8.42 14.07 -29.66
C THR A 60 9.29 15.06 -30.41
N GLU A 61 9.23 15.07 -31.75
CA GLU A 61 9.80 16.16 -32.55
C GLU A 61 8.79 17.31 -32.69
N ALA A 62 9.24 18.54 -32.44
CA ALA A 62 8.51 19.77 -32.73
C ALA A 62 9.50 20.83 -33.24
N ASP A 63 9.65 20.84 -34.56
CA ASP A 63 10.36 21.77 -35.42
C ASP A 63 10.35 23.25 -34.97
N VAL A 64 11.55 23.83 -34.73
CA VAL A 64 11.82 25.26 -34.95
C VAL A 64 13.23 25.47 -35.53
N ASN A 65 13.27 25.50 -36.85
CA ASN A 65 14.27 26.09 -37.74
C ASN A 65 15.11 27.28 -37.17
N ASN A 66 16.44 27.14 -37.08
CA ASN A 66 17.36 28.26 -37.38
C ASN A 66 18.76 27.81 -37.81
N LYS A 67 19.24 28.31 -38.95
CA LYS A 67 20.51 27.92 -39.59
C LYS A 67 21.71 28.71 -39.05
N TYR A 68 22.77 28.02 -38.64
CA TYR A 68 24.14 28.57 -38.68
C TYR A 68 25.13 27.49 -39.10
N SER A 69 25.74 27.66 -40.29
CA SER A 69 26.80 26.76 -40.76
C SER A 69 28.07 26.91 -39.94
N GLN A 70 28.64 25.77 -39.59
CA GLN A 70 29.90 25.60 -38.90
C GLN A 70 31.07 25.87 -39.87
N GLY A 71 31.96 26.79 -39.52
CA GLY A 71 33.18 27.06 -40.30
C GLY A 71 34.33 26.15 -39.88
N ASN A 72 34.88 25.38 -40.81
CA ASN A 72 36.04 24.53 -40.56
C ASN A 72 37.35 25.33 -40.51
N TYR A 73 38.30 24.83 -39.71
CA TYR A 73 39.67 25.33 -39.60
C TYR A 73 40.54 24.83 -40.76
N THR A 74 41.31 25.72 -41.38
CA THR A 74 42.61 25.37 -42.01
C THR A 74 43.62 26.49 -41.78
N SER A 75 44.86 26.14 -41.43
CA SER A 75 45.95 27.06 -41.10
C SER A 75 46.65 27.64 -42.33
N LEU A 76 47.21 28.84 -42.19
CA LEU A 76 48.24 29.39 -43.09
C LEU A 76 49.59 28.69 -42.86
N TYR A 77 50.42 28.63 -43.92
CA TYR A 77 51.84 29.06 -44.03
C TYR A 77 52.28 28.80 -45.50
N ASN A 78 52.35 29.79 -46.40
CA ASN A 78 53.40 30.80 -46.65
C ASN A 78 54.63 30.28 -47.45
N ASN A 79 54.80 30.71 -48.72
CA ASN A 79 56.02 31.38 -49.25
C ASN A 79 56.10 31.50 -50.81
N ASN A 80 56.47 32.71 -51.25
CA ASN A 80 57.32 33.09 -52.41
C ASN A 80 56.85 32.79 -53.86
N SER A 81 56.49 33.83 -54.63
CA SER A 81 57.34 34.56 -55.63
C SER A 81 57.16 33.97 -57.06
N THR A 82 56.92 34.75 -58.12
CA THR A 82 57.85 35.70 -58.77
C THR A 82 57.11 36.63 -59.78
N GLU A 83 57.52 37.92 -59.86
CA GLU A 83 57.41 38.93 -60.97
C GLU A 83 56.05 39.18 -61.68
N ALA A 84 55.42 40.37 -61.51
CA ALA A 84 55.54 41.61 -62.32
C ALA A 84 54.33 41.76 -63.29
N GLU A 85 53.70 42.91 -63.58
CA GLU A 85 53.93 44.36 -63.34
C GLU A 85 52.54 45.06 -63.08
N PRO A 86 52.43 46.38 -62.82
CA PRO A 86 51.36 46.94 -61.99
C PRO A 86 50.06 47.32 -62.73
N SER A 87 48.93 47.22 -62.02
CA SER A 87 47.69 47.92 -62.36
C SER A 87 47.06 48.55 -61.12
N SER A 88 46.88 49.86 -61.18
CA SER A 88 46.22 50.71 -60.19
C SER A 88 44.89 50.14 -59.68
N ASN A 89 44.74 49.97 -58.34
CA ASN A 89 43.56 50.32 -57.51
C ASN A 89 43.50 49.56 -56.15
N ASN A 90 44.56 49.61 -55.32
CA ASN A 90 44.55 48.89 -54.03
C ASN A 90 43.74 49.58 -52.91
N ASP A 91 43.57 50.91 -52.97
CA ASP A 91 42.99 51.68 -51.86
C ASP A 91 41.51 51.36 -51.56
N GLN A 92 40.75 50.83 -52.53
CA GLN A 92 39.32 50.53 -52.33
C GLN A 92 39.05 49.14 -51.75
N GLU A 93 39.87 48.13 -52.09
CA GLU A 93 39.71 46.78 -51.54
C GLU A 93 40.24 46.69 -50.10
N GLU A 94 41.38 47.31 -49.81
CA GLU A 94 41.94 47.33 -48.45
C GLU A 94 41.00 48.04 -47.46
N VAL A 95 40.41 49.17 -47.88
CA VAL A 95 39.37 49.88 -47.10
C VAL A 95 38.11 49.02 -46.93
N GLN A 96 37.62 48.31 -47.95
CA GLN A 96 36.48 47.39 -47.78
C GLN A 96 36.77 46.22 -46.83
N ILE A 97 37.99 45.66 -46.86
CA ILE A 97 38.40 44.56 -45.98
C ILE A 97 38.50 45.03 -44.54
N ASP A 98 39.08 46.21 -44.29
CA ASP A 98 39.12 46.84 -42.97
C ASP A 98 37.70 47.14 -42.45
N ASP A 99 36.82 47.73 -43.27
CA ASP A 99 35.44 48.04 -42.88
C ASP A 99 34.61 46.79 -42.55
N LYS A 100 34.80 45.71 -43.31
CA LYS A 100 34.22 44.38 -43.04
C LYS A 100 34.76 43.78 -41.74
N THR A 101 36.04 44.00 -41.44
CA THR A 101 36.72 43.54 -40.22
C THR A 101 36.23 44.32 -38.99
N LYS A 102 36.12 45.64 -39.09
CA LYS A 102 35.51 46.53 -38.08
C LYS A 102 34.08 46.11 -37.74
N ARG A 103 33.23 45.81 -38.74
CA ARG A 103 31.86 45.32 -38.53
C ARG A 103 31.82 43.96 -37.82
N ARG A 104 32.69 43.01 -38.20
CA ARG A 104 32.83 41.71 -37.51
C ARG A 104 33.27 41.86 -36.06
N LEU A 105 34.23 42.76 -35.78
CA LEU A 105 34.66 43.07 -34.41
C LEU A 105 33.54 43.70 -33.57
N ALA A 106 32.74 44.61 -34.15
CA ALA A 106 31.57 45.17 -33.48
C ALA A 106 30.52 44.10 -33.14
N GLN A 107 30.17 43.24 -34.09
CA GLN A 107 29.24 42.11 -33.87
C GLN A 107 29.76 41.13 -32.82
N ASN A 108 31.07 40.80 -32.83
CA ASN A 108 31.67 39.93 -31.83
C ASN A 108 31.62 40.56 -30.42
N ARG A 109 31.92 41.86 -30.29
CA ARG A 109 31.77 42.62 -29.03
C ARG A 109 30.33 42.58 -28.51
N GLU A 110 29.34 42.73 -29.39
CA GLU A 110 27.92 42.68 -29.01
C GLU A 110 27.47 41.25 -28.63
N ALA A 111 27.87 40.24 -29.41
CA ALA A 111 27.62 38.83 -29.10
C ALA A 111 28.25 38.42 -27.76
N ALA A 112 29.48 38.87 -27.47
CA ALA A 112 30.14 38.66 -26.19
C ALA A 112 29.40 39.35 -25.03
N ARG A 113 28.90 40.58 -25.22
CA ARG A 113 28.03 41.25 -24.23
C ARG A 113 26.73 40.47 -23.98
N LYS A 114 26.02 40.05 -25.04
CA LYS A 114 24.78 39.26 -24.94
C LYS A 114 25.03 37.90 -24.28
N SER A 115 26.13 37.22 -24.59
CA SER A 115 26.54 35.96 -23.96
C SER A 115 26.84 36.13 -22.46
N ARG A 116 27.62 37.17 -22.08
CA ARG A 116 27.87 37.51 -20.68
C ARG A 116 26.58 37.83 -19.91
N LEU A 117 25.65 38.56 -20.53
CA LEU A 117 24.37 38.91 -19.90
C LEU A 117 23.50 37.66 -19.66
N ARG A 118 23.40 36.76 -20.63
CA ARG A 118 22.69 35.46 -20.48
C ARG A 118 23.32 34.59 -19.41
N LYS A 119 24.66 34.46 -19.39
CA LYS A 119 25.38 33.72 -18.34
C LYS A 119 25.15 34.34 -16.95
N LYS A 120 25.17 35.67 -16.84
CA LYS A 120 24.88 36.36 -15.56
C LYS A 120 23.46 36.09 -15.09
N ALA A 121 22.46 36.21 -15.96
CA ALA A 121 21.07 35.90 -15.62
C ALA A 121 20.88 34.43 -15.19
N HIS A 122 21.54 33.50 -15.87
CA HIS A 122 21.48 32.08 -15.49
C HIS A 122 22.16 31.79 -14.14
N VAL A 123 23.30 32.43 -13.84
CA VAL A 123 23.94 32.32 -12.52
C VAL A 123 23.04 32.90 -11.42
N GLN A 124 22.40 34.06 -11.66
CA GLN A 124 21.43 34.64 -10.73
C GLN A 124 20.24 33.70 -10.48
N GLN A 125 19.70 33.07 -11.53
CA GLN A 125 18.64 32.06 -11.40
C GLN A 125 19.08 30.82 -10.58
N LEU A 126 20.36 30.41 -10.70
CA LEU A 126 20.93 29.32 -9.89
C LEU A 126 21.18 29.74 -8.43
N GLU A 127 21.51 31.01 -8.18
CA GLU A 127 21.63 31.56 -6.82
C GLU A 127 20.26 31.67 -6.14
N GLU A 128 19.23 32.14 -6.87
CA GLU A 128 17.83 32.18 -6.43
C GLU A 128 17.29 30.77 -6.15
N SER A 129 17.53 29.79 -7.04
CA SER A 129 17.06 28.42 -6.84
C SER A 129 17.77 27.74 -5.67
N ARG A 130 19.09 27.97 -5.48
CA ARG A 130 19.85 27.52 -4.31
C ARG A 130 19.32 28.11 -3.01
N LEU A 131 19.02 29.41 -2.98
CA LEU A 131 18.42 30.07 -1.81
C LEU A 131 17.05 29.47 -1.48
N LYS A 132 16.19 29.30 -2.50
CA LYS A 132 14.88 28.66 -2.32
C LYS A 132 14.99 27.21 -1.84
N LEU A 133 15.97 26.45 -2.35
CA LEU A 133 16.21 25.07 -1.92
C LEU A 133 16.68 25.02 -0.47
N SER A 134 17.60 25.91 -0.06
CA SER A 134 18.01 26.04 1.34
C SER A 134 16.87 26.49 2.28
N GLN A 135 15.99 27.38 1.83
CA GLN A 135 14.78 27.73 2.56
C GLN A 135 13.84 26.52 2.71
N LEU A 136 13.60 25.77 1.63
CA LEU A 136 12.78 24.56 1.68
C LEU A 136 13.40 23.49 2.58
N GLU A 137 14.71 23.31 2.59
CA GLU A 137 15.42 22.44 3.53
C GLU A 137 15.24 22.90 4.97
N GLN A 138 15.34 24.20 5.26
CA GLN A 138 15.09 24.75 6.59
C GLN A 138 13.62 24.59 7.01
N GLU A 139 12.66 24.75 6.10
CA GLU A 139 11.23 24.53 6.35
C GLU A 139 10.93 23.05 6.56
N LEU A 140 11.58 22.14 5.83
CA LEU A 140 11.45 20.69 5.99
C LEU A 140 12.10 20.23 7.31
N VAL A 141 13.27 20.77 7.68
CA VAL A 141 13.89 20.56 8.99
C VAL A 141 13.03 21.16 10.10
N ARG A 142 12.44 22.34 9.92
CA ARG A 142 11.53 22.97 10.89
C ARG A 142 10.22 22.19 11.04
N ALA A 143 9.64 21.69 9.95
CA ALA A 143 8.45 20.83 9.99
C ALA A 143 8.76 19.50 10.68
N ARG A 144 9.93 18.90 10.38
CA ARG A 144 10.45 17.73 11.12
C ARG A 144 10.66 18.05 12.61
N GLN A 145 11.21 19.22 12.95
CA GLN A 145 11.46 19.68 14.33
C GLN A 145 10.19 20.08 15.08
N GLN A 146 9.16 20.59 14.41
CA GLN A 146 7.84 20.84 15.00
C GLN A 146 7.12 19.51 15.24
N GLY A 147 7.28 18.53 14.33
CA GLY A 147 7.00 17.12 14.59
C GLY A 147 7.94 16.45 15.61
N LEU A 148 9.06 17.08 15.97
CA LEU A 148 10.03 16.59 16.97
C LEU A 148 9.86 17.24 18.35
N CYS A 149 9.27 18.43 18.45
CA CYS A 149 8.92 19.08 19.73
C CYS A 149 7.71 18.42 20.41
N VAL A 150 6.96 17.58 19.68
CA VAL A 150 5.97 16.63 20.23
C VAL A 150 6.64 15.26 20.53
N ARG A 151 7.91 15.07 20.13
CA ARG A 151 8.63 13.80 20.19
C ARG A 151 9.71 13.84 21.26
N ASN A 152 9.33 13.50 22.49
CA ASN A 152 10.27 12.90 23.41
C ASN A 152 10.88 11.63 22.76
N PRO A 153 12.14 11.27 23.04
CA PRO A 153 12.78 10.09 22.44
C PRO A 153 12.17 8.75 22.87
N SER A 154 11.23 8.77 23.83
CA SER A 154 10.61 7.60 24.45
C SER A 154 9.29 7.15 23.80
N ASP A 155 8.60 8.00 23.06
CA ASP A 155 7.17 7.81 22.81
C ASP A 155 6.73 7.78 21.33
N ALA A 156 5.53 7.25 21.15
CA ALA A 156 5.00 6.71 19.91
C ALA A 156 4.94 7.68 18.73
N THR A 157 5.09 7.11 17.53
CA THR A 157 4.47 7.62 16.31
C THR A 157 3.02 8.02 16.60
N THR A 158 2.69 9.29 16.40
CA THR A 158 1.32 9.80 16.50
C THR A 158 1.00 10.52 15.20
N TYR A 159 0.00 10.02 14.48
CA TYR A 159 -0.46 10.63 13.23
C TYR A 159 -1.32 11.87 13.53
N LEU A 160 -0.72 13.04 13.38
CA LEU A 160 -1.41 14.33 13.39
C LEU A 160 -2.08 14.55 12.03
N GLY A 161 -3.41 14.66 12.02
CA GLY A 161 -4.19 15.05 10.84
C GLY A 161 -4.15 16.56 10.56
N PRO A 162 -4.85 17.03 9.50
CA PRO A 162 -4.87 18.45 9.11
C PRO A 162 -5.49 19.41 10.15
N ALA A 163 -6.20 18.87 11.14
CA ALA A 163 -6.53 19.55 12.39
C ALA A 163 -5.85 18.81 13.54
N GLY A 164 -5.29 19.54 14.51
CA GLY A 164 -4.44 19.01 15.59
C GLY A 164 -5.10 18.09 16.62
N THR A 165 -6.27 17.53 16.30
CA THR A 165 -6.91 16.44 17.06
C THR A 165 -6.23 15.12 16.72
N VAL A 166 -5.53 14.53 17.68
CA VAL A 166 -5.07 13.13 17.58
C VAL A 166 -6.29 12.23 17.36
N ASN A 167 -6.26 11.35 16.37
CA ASN A 167 -7.31 10.35 16.21
C ASN A 167 -7.19 9.33 17.35
N THR A 168 -7.98 9.53 18.41
CA THR A 168 -7.94 8.75 19.65
C THR A 168 -8.12 7.25 19.41
N GLY A 169 -8.92 6.85 18.42
CA GLY A 169 -9.12 5.44 18.06
C GLY A 169 -7.85 4.81 17.47
N ILE A 170 -7.14 5.53 16.60
CA ILE A 170 -5.89 5.06 16.02
C ILE A 170 -4.77 5.04 17.06
N ALA A 171 -4.65 6.07 17.91
CA ALA A 171 -3.66 6.08 18.99
C ALA A 171 -3.87 4.94 20.01
N ALA A 172 -5.13 4.62 20.33
CA ALA A 172 -5.47 3.46 21.16
C ALA A 172 -5.06 2.14 20.47
N PHE A 173 -5.42 1.96 19.19
CA PHE A 173 -5.02 0.79 18.41
C PHE A 173 -3.50 0.63 18.33
N GLU A 174 -2.73 1.71 18.12
CA GLU A 174 -1.27 1.65 18.04
C GLU A 174 -0.62 1.24 19.38
N MET A 175 -1.21 1.59 20.53
CA MET A 175 -0.77 1.08 21.83
C MET A 175 -1.16 -0.39 22.04
N GLU A 176 -2.43 -0.74 21.82
CA GLU A 176 -2.91 -2.11 22.00
C GLU A 176 -2.19 -3.09 21.04
N TYR A 177 -1.91 -2.68 19.80
CA TYR A 177 -1.18 -3.50 18.84
C TYR A 177 0.28 -3.74 19.23
N LYS A 178 0.97 -2.76 19.84
CA LYS A 178 2.33 -2.97 20.37
C LYS A 178 2.32 -4.02 21.47
N HIS A 179 1.39 -3.92 22.42
CA HIS A 179 1.21 -4.92 23.47
C HIS A 179 0.85 -6.30 22.88
N TRP A 180 -0.02 -6.34 21.87
CA TRP A 180 -0.38 -7.57 21.15
C TRP A 180 0.84 -8.23 20.48
N LEU A 181 1.76 -7.44 19.90
CA LEU A 181 3.00 -7.94 19.30
C LEU A 181 3.97 -8.52 20.35
N GLU A 182 3.97 -7.99 21.57
CA GLU A 182 4.77 -8.49 22.69
C GLU A 182 4.21 -9.81 23.22
N GLU A 183 2.91 -9.85 23.48
CA GLU A 183 2.23 -11.07 23.91
C GLU A 183 2.30 -12.15 22.82
N GLN A 184 2.20 -11.80 21.53
CA GLN A 184 2.41 -12.74 20.43
C GLN A 184 3.83 -13.35 20.44
N ARG A 185 4.87 -12.58 20.81
CA ARG A 185 6.23 -13.10 20.96
C ARG A 185 6.32 -14.11 22.10
N LYS A 186 5.64 -13.84 23.22
CA LYS A 186 5.54 -14.73 24.38
C LYS A 186 4.76 -16.01 24.04
N ARG A 187 3.61 -15.93 23.36
CA ARG A 187 2.83 -17.10 22.90
C ARG A 187 3.62 -18.00 21.95
N VAL A 188 4.39 -17.40 21.04
CA VAL A 188 5.35 -18.12 20.19
C VAL A 188 6.46 -18.80 21.00
N GLY A 189 6.91 -18.19 22.11
CA GLY A 189 7.81 -18.81 23.08
C GLY A 189 7.18 -20.00 23.80
N GLU A 190 5.97 -19.81 24.35
CA GLU A 190 5.20 -20.83 25.07
C GLU A 190 4.94 -22.07 24.18
N ILE A 191 4.43 -21.90 22.96
CA ILE A 191 4.20 -23.03 22.03
C ILE A 191 5.51 -23.75 21.69
N ARG A 192 6.62 -23.02 21.46
CA ARG A 192 7.92 -23.66 21.16
C ARG A 192 8.40 -24.53 22.32
N THR A 193 8.32 -24.00 23.54
CA THR A 193 8.67 -24.75 24.76
C THR A 193 7.74 -25.94 24.95
N ALA A 194 6.43 -25.76 24.78
CA ALA A 194 5.41 -26.81 24.87
C ALA A 194 5.55 -27.92 23.82
N LEU A 195 6.05 -27.61 22.62
CA LEU A 195 6.29 -28.61 21.57
C LEU A 195 7.57 -29.42 21.81
N GLY A 196 8.59 -28.81 22.42
CA GLY A 196 9.86 -29.45 22.79
C GLY A 196 9.80 -30.21 24.11
N ALA A 197 8.94 -29.78 25.04
CA ALA A 197 8.54 -30.58 26.20
C ALA A 197 7.50 -31.63 25.80
N HIS A 198 7.47 -32.76 26.51
CA HIS A 198 6.44 -33.79 26.32
C HIS A 198 5.20 -33.48 27.19
N ILE A 199 4.59 -32.30 27.00
CA ILE A 199 3.32 -31.95 27.67
C ILE A 199 2.14 -32.76 27.13
N SER A 200 1.03 -32.78 27.84
CA SER A 200 -0.18 -33.47 27.38
C SER A 200 -0.85 -32.75 26.21
N ASP A 201 -1.54 -33.51 25.36
CA ASP A 201 -2.32 -32.94 24.25
C ASP A 201 -3.47 -32.04 24.73
N VAL A 202 -3.95 -32.21 25.98
CA VAL A 202 -4.96 -31.34 26.59
C VAL A 202 -4.37 -29.95 26.91
N GLU A 203 -3.18 -29.90 27.52
CA GLU A 203 -2.46 -28.66 27.78
C GLU A 203 -2.06 -27.96 26.48
N LEU A 204 -1.57 -28.72 25.50
CA LEU A 204 -1.22 -28.18 24.18
C LEU A 204 -2.46 -27.63 23.46
N LYS A 205 -3.63 -28.26 23.62
CA LYS A 205 -4.89 -27.77 23.07
C LYS A 205 -5.31 -26.43 23.69
N MET A 206 -5.19 -26.29 25.01
CA MET A 206 -5.43 -25.01 25.68
C MET A 206 -4.52 -23.90 25.14
N LEU A 207 -3.24 -24.19 24.89
CA LEU A 207 -2.31 -23.23 24.27
C LEU A 207 -2.68 -22.86 22.83
N VAL A 208 -3.12 -23.84 22.01
CA VAL A 208 -3.64 -23.60 20.65
C VAL A 208 -4.87 -22.69 20.69
N ASP A 209 -5.84 -22.99 21.55
CA ASP A 209 -7.08 -22.23 21.68
C ASP A 209 -6.81 -20.79 22.19
N VAL A 210 -5.87 -20.61 23.14
CA VAL A 210 -5.37 -19.28 23.56
C VAL A 210 -4.76 -18.49 22.41
N CYS A 211 -3.95 -19.13 21.57
CA CYS A 211 -3.30 -18.46 20.43
C CYS A 211 -4.28 -18.10 19.30
N LEU A 212 -5.28 -18.95 19.03
CA LEU A 212 -6.37 -18.62 18.10
C LEU A 212 -7.20 -17.42 18.60
N ASN A 213 -7.50 -17.38 19.91
CA ASN A 213 -8.16 -16.24 20.53
C ASN A 213 -7.29 -14.97 20.50
N HIS A 214 -5.96 -15.08 20.61
CA HIS A 214 -5.05 -13.95 20.44
C HIS A 214 -5.17 -13.32 19.04
N TYR A 215 -5.22 -14.11 17.97
CA TYR A 215 -5.52 -13.59 16.63
C TYR A 215 -6.93 -13.03 16.50
N ALA A 216 -7.94 -13.65 17.12
CA ALA A 216 -9.30 -13.11 17.14
C ALA A 216 -9.38 -11.72 17.81
N ASN A 217 -8.57 -11.48 18.85
CA ASN A 217 -8.44 -10.16 19.48
C ASN A 217 -7.81 -9.12 18.53
N LEU A 218 -6.84 -9.50 17.70
CA LEU A 218 -6.28 -8.61 16.68
C LEU A 218 -7.37 -8.13 15.71
N PHE A 219 -8.18 -9.05 15.20
CA PHE A 219 -9.27 -8.71 14.27
C PHE A 219 -10.35 -7.84 14.94
N ARG A 220 -10.65 -8.03 16.23
CA ARG A 220 -11.53 -7.13 16.99
C ARG A 220 -10.96 -5.71 17.08
N MET A 221 -9.70 -5.57 17.51
CA MET A 221 -9.04 -4.26 17.62
C MET A 221 -8.99 -3.56 16.26
N LYS A 222 -8.77 -4.30 15.17
CA LYS A 222 -8.82 -3.77 13.80
C LYS A 222 -10.21 -3.30 13.39
N ALA A 223 -11.28 -4.01 13.73
CA ALA A 223 -12.64 -3.55 13.48
C ALA A 223 -12.95 -2.22 14.20
N ASP A 224 -12.43 -2.03 15.41
CA ASP A 224 -12.58 -0.78 16.16
C ASP A 224 -11.72 0.36 15.57
N ALA A 225 -10.52 0.05 15.06
CA ALA A 225 -9.68 1.01 14.33
C ALA A 225 -10.27 1.39 12.95
N ALA A 226 -10.95 0.46 12.26
CA ALA A 226 -11.54 0.70 10.94
C ALA A 226 -12.62 1.79 10.98
N LYS A 227 -13.43 1.81 12.04
CA LYS A 227 -14.44 2.86 12.32
C LYS A 227 -13.81 4.25 12.56
N ALA A 228 -12.57 4.28 13.05
CA ALA A 228 -11.85 5.51 13.37
C ALA A 228 -11.05 6.06 12.17
N ASP A 229 -10.40 5.17 11.41
CA ASP A 229 -9.77 5.44 10.10
C ASP A 229 -9.50 4.11 9.37
N VAL A 230 -10.33 3.79 8.38
CA VAL A 230 -10.16 2.59 7.54
C VAL A 230 -8.93 2.68 6.63
N PHE A 231 -8.52 3.88 6.21
CA PHE A 231 -7.37 4.08 5.35
C PHE A 231 -6.06 3.76 6.07
N PHE A 232 -5.96 4.06 7.37
CA PHE A 232 -4.83 3.65 8.21
C PHE A 232 -4.58 2.12 8.18
N LEU A 233 -5.64 1.31 8.17
CA LEU A 233 -5.54 -0.14 8.05
C LEU A 233 -5.18 -0.59 6.63
N ILE A 234 -5.89 -0.09 5.61
CA ILE A 234 -5.72 -0.51 4.21
C ILE A 234 -4.36 -0.10 3.63
N SER A 235 -3.87 1.09 3.97
CA SER A 235 -2.51 1.54 3.64
C SER A 235 -1.42 0.77 4.40
N GLY A 236 -1.78 0.02 5.44
CA GLY A 236 -0.85 -0.77 6.24
C GLY A 236 0.09 0.09 7.08
N MET A 237 -0.35 1.28 7.50
CA MET A 237 0.49 2.22 8.27
C MET A 237 0.82 1.68 9.67
N TRP A 238 -0.04 0.83 10.22
CA TRP A 238 0.21 0.02 11.42
C TRP A 238 1.26 -1.10 11.27
N ARG A 239 1.74 -1.38 10.05
CA ARG A 239 2.66 -2.50 9.74
C ARG A 239 4.04 -1.99 9.34
N THR A 240 5.05 -2.83 9.55
CA THR A 240 6.40 -2.58 9.04
C THR A 240 6.43 -2.61 7.51
N SER A 241 7.39 -1.93 6.87
CA SER A 241 7.45 -1.83 5.40
C SER A 241 7.50 -3.19 4.70
N THR A 242 8.22 -4.16 5.28
CA THR A 242 8.29 -5.52 4.75
C THR A 242 6.99 -6.30 4.94
N GLU A 243 6.26 -6.11 6.04
CA GLU A 243 4.94 -6.73 6.21
C GLU A 243 3.89 -6.13 5.27
N ARG A 244 3.96 -4.81 5.00
CA ARG A 244 3.06 -4.09 4.09
C ARG A 244 3.19 -4.56 2.64
N PHE A 245 4.35 -5.06 2.23
CA PHE A 245 4.57 -5.61 0.90
C PHE A 245 3.70 -6.86 0.60
N PHE A 246 3.35 -7.63 1.64
CA PHE A 246 2.48 -8.82 1.55
C PHE A 246 1.06 -8.53 2.06
N GLN A 247 0.62 -7.27 1.97
CA GLN A 247 -0.69 -6.86 2.46
C GLN A 247 -1.78 -6.94 1.38
N TRP A 248 -2.92 -7.50 1.77
CA TRP A 248 -4.17 -7.57 1.03
C TRP A 248 -5.31 -7.16 1.97
N ILE A 249 -6.18 -6.22 1.59
CA ILE A 249 -7.33 -5.71 2.38
C ILE A 249 -7.04 -5.67 3.90
N GLY A 250 -6.12 -4.79 4.29
CA GLY A 250 -5.76 -4.54 5.68
C GLY A 250 -5.07 -5.69 6.43
N GLY A 251 -4.57 -6.75 5.79
CA GLY A 251 -3.88 -7.86 6.46
C GLY A 251 -3.19 -8.83 5.49
N PHE A 252 -2.94 -10.08 5.90
CA PHE A 252 -2.38 -11.13 5.01
C PHE A 252 -3.48 -11.79 4.15
N ARG A 253 -3.14 -12.49 3.06
CA ARG A 253 -4.06 -13.43 2.39
C ARG A 253 -4.09 -14.78 3.11
N PRO A 254 -5.26 -15.28 3.56
CA PRO A 254 -5.37 -16.62 4.14
C PRO A 254 -4.80 -17.75 3.26
N SER A 255 -5.06 -17.76 1.95
CA SER A 255 -4.59 -18.78 1.00
C SER A 255 -3.06 -18.85 0.93
N GLU A 256 -2.39 -17.70 0.80
CA GLU A 256 -0.93 -17.55 0.83
C GLU A 256 -0.35 -17.97 2.18
N LEU A 257 -1.05 -17.65 3.27
CA LEU A 257 -0.60 -17.99 4.61
C LEU A 257 -0.67 -19.51 4.89
N LEU A 258 -1.73 -20.18 4.41
CA LEU A 258 -1.85 -21.63 4.48
C LEU A 258 -0.71 -22.32 3.71
N ASN A 259 -0.35 -21.81 2.53
CA ASN A 259 0.84 -22.26 1.78
C ASN A 259 2.14 -22.11 2.59
N VAL A 260 2.36 -20.96 3.23
CA VAL A 260 3.57 -20.70 4.04
C VAL A 260 3.69 -21.64 5.24
N VAL A 261 2.57 -22.01 5.85
CA VAL A 261 2.52 -22.88 7.03
C VAL A 261 2.62 -24.37 6.68
N MET A 262 2.20 -24.77 5.47
CA MET A 262 2.09 -26.16 5.03
C MET A 262 3.34 -27.04 5.31
N PRO A 263 4.59 -26.62 5.03
CA PRO A 263 5.76 -27.48 5.25
C PRO A 263 6.07 -27.75 6.74
N TYR A 264 5.48 -27.00 7.66
CA TYR A 264 5.75 -27.08 9.09
C TYR A 264 4.74 -27.94 9.86
N ILE A 265 3.64 -28.35 9.22
CA ILE A 265 2.57 -29.16 9.83
C ILE A 265 2.61 -30.63 9.42
N GLU A 266 3.57 -31.03 8.60
CA GLU A 266 3.77 -32.42 8.19
C GLU A 266 4.18 -33.35 9.38
N PRO A 267 3.93 -34.67 9.26
CA PRO A 267 3.15 -35.34 8.22
C PRO A 267 1.64 -35.08 8.38
N LEU A 268 0.90 -35.15 7.27
CA LEU A 268 -0.57 -35.09 7.21
C LEU A 268 -1.11 -36.42 6.66
N THR A 269 -2.36 -36.76 6.97
CA THR A 269 -3.08 -37.85 6.27
C THR A 269 -3.59 -37.36 4.91
N ASP A 270 -3.92 -38.27 4.00
CA ASP A 270 -4.50 -37.91 2.69
C ASP A 270 -5.80 -37.12 2.83
N GLN A 271 -6.63 -37.45 3.83
CA GLN A 271 -7.84 -36.71 4.18
C GLN A 271 -7.53 -35.29 4.64
N GLN A 272 -6.55 -35.12 5.56
CA GLN A 272 -6.13 -33.79 6.00
C GLN A 272 -5.55 -32.97 4.85
N LEU A 273 -4.76 -33.58 3.97
CA LEU A 273 -4.19 -32.92 2.80
C LEU A 273 -5.29 -32.41 1.85
N LEU A 274 -6.31 -33.24 1.58
CA LEU A 274 -7.48 -32.86 0.79
C LEU A 274 -8.28 -31.71 1.44
N GLU A 275 -8.55 -31.79 2.74
CA GLU A 275 -9.27 -30.76 3.48
C GLU A 275 -8.52 -29.43 3.53
N VAL A 276 -7.19 -29.44 3.72
CA VAL A 276 -6.35 -28.23 3.65
C VAL A 276 -6.35 -27.62 2.25
N ARG A 277 -6.31 -28.44 1.19
CA ARG A 277 -6.44 -27.96 -0.21
C ARG A 277 -7.81 -27.31 -0.47
N ASN A 278 -8.89 -27.92 0.00
CA ASN A 278 -10.24 -27.38 -0.13
C ASN A 278 -10.40 -26.05 0.66
N LEU A 279 -9.81 -25.97 1.86
CA LEU A 279 -9.77 -24.74 2.65
C LEU A 279 -8.96 -23.63 1.97
N GLN A 280 -7.84 -23.98 1.32
CA GLN A 280 -7.02 -23.06 0.56
C GLN A 280 -7.79 -22.52 -0.66
N GLN A 281 -8.40 -23.39 -1.46
CA GLN A 281 -9.16 -23.01 -2.66
C GLN A 281 -10.37 -22.15 -2.32
N SER A 282 -11.15 -22.51 -1.29
CA SER A 282 -12.29 -21.71 -0.84
C SER A 282 -11.87 -20.36 -0.26
N SER A 283 -10.73 -20.30 0.46
CA SER A 283 -10.15 -19.03 0.91
C SER A 283 -9.76 -18.14 -0.27
N GLN A 284 -9.10 -18.70 -1.29
CA GLN A 284 -8.71 -17.96 -2.51
C GLN A 284 -9.94 -17.42 -3.27
N GLN A 285 -10.99 -18.21 -3.44
CA GLN A 285 -12.22 -17.76 -4.10
C GLN A 285 -12.89 -16.59 -3.35
N ALA A 286 -12.91 -16.64 -2.01
CA ALA A 286 -13.40 -15.53 -1.19
C ALA A 286 -12.48 -14.30 -1.25
N GLU A 287 -11.16 -14.48 -1.32
CA GLU A 287 -10.18 -13.41 -1.52
C GLU A 287 -10.37 -12.71 -2.88
N GLU A 288 -10.59 -13.47 -3.95
CA GLU A 288 -10.84 -12.95 -5.30
C GLU A 288 -12.17 -12.18 -5.34
N ALA A 289 -13.25 -12.71 -4.77
CA ALA A 289 -14.55 -12.05 -4.69
C ALA A 289 -14.49 -10.72 -3.89
N LEU A 290 -13.80 -10.71 -2.75
CA LEU A 290 -13.60 -9.49 -1.94
C LEU A 290 -12.72 -8.46 -2.67
N SER A 291 -11.71 -8.90 -3.42
CA SER A 291 -10.87 -8.01 -4.24
C SER A 291 -11.69 -7.35 -5.34
N GLN A 292 -12.43 -8.14 -6.13
CA GLN A 292 -13.30 -7.62 -7.20
C GLN A 292 -14.40 -6.68 -6.67
N GLY A 293 -14.93 -6.93 -5.48
CA GLY A 293 -15.88 -6.04 -4.82
C GLY A 293 -15.25 -4.70 -4.44
N LEU A 294 -14.03 -4.72 -3.90
CA LEU A 294 -13.26 -3.54 -3.56
C LEU A 294 -12.86 -2.73 -4.81
N ASP A 295 -12.45 -3.39 -5.88
CA ASP A 295 -12.09 -2.75 -7.15
C ASP A 295 -13.30 -2.01 -7.76
N LYS A 296 -14.48 -2.62 -7.72
CA LYS A 296 -15.75 -1.98 -8.14
C LYS A 296 -16.10 -0.76 -7.27
N LEU A 297 -15.91 -0.85 -5.96
CA LEU A 297 -16.11 0.28 -5.03
C LEU A 297 -15.16 1.43 -5.35
N GLN A 298 -13.89 1.13 -5.65
CA GLN A 298 -12.89 2.13 -6.04
C GLN A 298 -13.22 2.76 -7.40
N GLN A 299 -13.70 1.98 -8.38
CA GLN A 299 -14.15 2.51 -9.66
C GLN A 299 -15.34 3.47 -9.48
N GLY A 300 -16.37 3.07 -8.72
CA GLY A 300 -17.52 3.94 -8.43
C GLY A 300 -17.13 5.23 -7.70
N LEU A 301 -16.14 5.18 -6.81
CA LEU A 301 -15.56 6.37 -6.19
C LEU A 301 -14.88 7.31 -7.21
N VAL A 302 -14.10 6.77 -8.15
CA VAL A 302 -13.46 7.56 -9.21
C VAL A 302 -14.49 8.21 -10.13
N GLU A 303 -15.54 7.48 -10.51
CA GLU A 303 -16.65 8.00 -11.31
C GLU A 303 -17.39 9.13 -10.57
N ASN A 304 -17.72 8.94 -9.29
CA ASN A 304 -18.40 9.94 -8.46
C ASN A 304 -17.55 11.20 -8.19
N VAL A 305 -16.23 11.08 -8.07
CA VAL A 305 -15.31 12.23 -7.87
C VAL A 305 -14.98 12.92 -9.19
N GLY A 306 -14.96 12.18 -10.31
CA GLY A 306 -14.62 12.70 -11.64
C GLY A 306 -15.66 13.66 -12.23
N VAL A 307 -16.92 13.63 -11.76
CA VAL A 307 -17.97 14.61 -12.11
C VAL A 307 -17.73 15.92 -11.34
N VAL A 308 -16.64 16.61 -11.68
CA VAL A 308 -16.26 17.92 -11.11
C VAL A 308 -17.15 19.05 -11.67
N GLU A 309 -17.88 18.80 -12.75
CA GLU A 309 -18.69 19.78 -13.48
C GLU A 309 -20.21 19.70 -13.20
N SER A 310 -20.70 19.67 -11.95
CA SER A 310 -22.05 20.20 -11.61
C SER A 310 -22.44 20.24 -10.10
N VAL A 311 -22.66 21.46 -9.61
CA VAL A 311 -23.77 21.92 -8.70
C VAL A 311 -24.03 21.27 -7.32
N ASN A 312 -23.76 20.00 -7.02
CA ASN A 312 -24.15 19.41 -5.71
C ASN A 312 -23.05 18.63 -4.95
N GLN A 313 -22.09 19.38 -4.42
CA GLN A 313 -21.01 18.88 -3.54
C GLN A 313 -21.53 18.09 -2.31
N GLY A 314 -22.73 18.43 -1.79
CA GLY A 314 -23.30 17.76 -0.61
C GLY A 314 -23.68 16.30 -0.89
N ALA A 315 -24.31 16.03 -2.04
CA ALA A 315 -24.66 14.67 -2.44
C ALA A 315 -23.42 13.83 -2.78
N GLN A 316 -22.42 14.44 -3.43
CA GLN A 316 -21.13 13.81 -3.72
C GLN A 316 -20.39 13.40 -2.43
N MET A 317 -20.35 14.27 -1.43
CA MET A 317 -19.75 13.99 -0.13
C MET A 317 -20.49 12.89 0.63
N ALA A 318 -21.83 12.83 0.55
CA ALA A 318 -22.62 11.77 1.16
C ALA A 318 -22.32 10.39 0.53
N SER A 319 -22.26 10.31 -0.80
CA SER A 319 -21.92 9.06 -1.51
C SER A 319 -20.47 8.61 -1.27
N ALA A 320 -19.53 9.55 -1.16
CA ALA A 320 -18.16 9.24 -0.75
C ALA A 320 -18.11 8.68 0.68
N MET A 321 -18.91 9.22 1.61
CA MET A 321 -18.98 8.73 3.00
C MET A 321 -19.59 7.33 3.11
N GLU A 322 -20.65 7.04 2.34
CA GLU A 322 -21.22 5.69 2.20
C GLU A 322 -20.20 4.69 1.64
N SER A 323 -19.37 5.15 0.68
CA SER A 323 -18.29 4.35 0.14
C SER A 323 -17.19 4.07 1.17
N PHE A 324 -16.89 5.01 2.08
CA PHE A 324 -15.95 4.78 3.19
C PHE A 324 -16.50 3.80 4.25
N GLN A 325 -17.82 3.82 4.52
CA GLN A 325 -18.47 2.79 5.34
C GLN A 325 -18.44 1.42 4.67
N SER A 326 -18.66 1.36 3.36
CA SER A 326 -18.51 0.13 2.57
C SER A 326 -17.07 -0.42 2.65
N LEU A 327 -16.07 0.46 2.66
CA LEU A 327 -14.66 0.13 2.80
C LEU A 327 -14.33 -0.48 4.17
N GLU A 328 -14.96 0.01 5.26
CA GLU A 328 -14.91 -0.61 6.59
C GLU A 328 -15.44 -2.05 6.53
N GLY A 329 -16.58 -2.24 5.85
CA GLY A 329 -17.19 -3.54 5.58
C GLY A 329 -16.22 -4.54 4.92
N PHE A 330 -15.48 -4.12 3.89
CA PHE A 330 -14.49 -4.98 3.23
C PHE A 330 -13.34 -5.40 4.17
N VAL A 331 -12.83 -4.49 5.01
CA VAL A 331 -11.79 -4.83 6.00
C VAL A 331 -12.30 -5.84 7.03
N ASN A 332 -13.51 -5.62 7.54
CA ASN A 332 -14.16 -6.52 8.50
C ASN A 332 -14.43 -7.91 7.89
N GLN A 333 -14.86 -7.99 6.63
CA GLN A 333 -15.07 -9.25 5.91
C GLN A 333 -13.75 -10.00 5.65
N ALA A 334 -12.69 -9.30 5.24
CA ALA A 334 -11.37 -9.90 5.05
C ALA A 334 -10.77 -10.44 6.36
N ASP A 335 -10.97 -9.74 7.49
CA ASP A 335 -10.58 -10.23 8.82
C ASP A 335 -11.46 -11.39 9.33
N HIS A 336 -12.74 -11.41 8.98
CA HIS A 336 -13.60 -12.56 9.24
C HIS A 336 -13.08 -13.80 8.51
N LEU A 337 -12.74 -13.68 7.22
CA LEU A 337 -12.15 -14.77 6.43
C LEU A 337 -10.84 -15.28 7.06
N ARG A 338 -9.93 -14.39 7.48
CA ARG A 338 -8.70 -14.76 8.21
C ARG A 338 -8.98 -15.56 9.47
N LYS A 339 -9.94 -15.10 10.28
CA LYS A 339 -10.35 -15.80 11.51
C LYS A 339 -10.91 -17.18 11.19
N GLN A 340 -11.79 -17.28 10.20
CA GLN A 340 -12.41 -18.53 9.77
C GLN A 340 -11.36 -19.51 9.25
N SER A 341 -10.45 -19.10 8.35
CA SER A 341 -9.43 -19.99 7.80
C SER A 341 -8.48 -20.52 8.89
N LEU A 342 -8.06 -19.69 9.85
CA LEU A 342 -7.27 -20.16 11.01
C LEU A 342 -8.04 -21.17 11.87
N GLN A 343 -9.33 -20.93 12.13
CA GLN A 343 -10.17 -21.84 12.90
C GLN A 343 -10.43 -23.16 12.17
N GLN A 344 -10.75 -23.15 10.88
CA GLN A 344 -10.95 -24.38 10.10
C GLN A 344 -9.65 -25.18 9.96
N MET A 345 -8.51 -24.51 9.74
CA MET A 345 -7.19 -25.16 9.75
C MET A 345 -6.93 -25.89 11.08
N SER A 346 -7.26 -25.27 12.23
CA SER A 346 -7.12 -25.92 13.54
C SER A 346 -8.07 -27.10 13.81
N LYS A 347 -9.14 -27.26 13.03
CA LYS A 347 -10.10 -28.38 13.14
C LYS A 347 -9.70 -29.57 12.27
N ILE A 348 -9.12 -29.30 11.09
CA ILE A 348 -8.57 -30.31 10.18
C ILE A 348 -7.32 -30.97 10.81
N LEU A 349 -6.52 -30.16 11.50
CA LEU A 349 -5.26 -30.59 12.11
C LEU A 349 -5.45 -31.19 13.51
N THR A 350 -4.60 -32.16 13.85
CA THR A 350 -4.40 -32.58 15.24
C THR A 350 -3.83 -31.43 16.07
N THR A 351 -4.01 -31.47 17.39
CA THR A 351 -3.50 -30.45 18.31
C THR A 351 -2.01 -30.13 18.10
N ARG A 352 -1.17 -31.15 17.94
CA ARG A 352 0.28 -30.96 17.73
C ARG A 352 0.63 -30.39 16.35
N GLN A 353 -0.11 -30.74 15.30
CA GLN A 353 0.02 -30.11 13.99
C GLN A 353 -0.43 -28.63 14.04
N ALA A 354 -1.59 -28.34 14.65
CA ALA A 354 -2.09 -26.97 14.82
C ALA A 354 -1.12 -26.08 15.63
N ALA A 355 -0.52 -26.61 16.70
CA ALA A 355 0.51 -25.92 17.48
C ALA A 355 1.76 -25.61 16.63
N ARG A 356 2.26 -26.57 15.84
CA ARG A 356 3.37 -26.32 14.90
C ARG A 356 3.00 -25.26 13.86
N GLY A 357 1.77 -25.28 13.36
CA GLY A 357 1.30 -24.30 12.38
C GLY A 357 1.24 -22.87 12.95
N LEU A 358 0.73 -22.71 14.17
CA LEU A 358 0.70 -21.43 14.89
C LEU A 358 2.11 -20.92 15.26
N LEU A 359 3.04 -21.83 15.57
CA LEU A 359 4.46 -21.50 15.76
C LEU A 359 5.08 -20.96 14.47
N ALA A 360 4.96 -21.70 13.37
CA ALA A 360 5.49 -21.31 12.06
C ALA A 360 4.91 -19.97 11.59
N LEU A 361 3.60 -19.77 11.78
CA LEU A 361 2.90 -18.53 11.52
C LEU A 361 3.47 -17.34 12.32
N GLY A 362 3.66 -17.52 13.62
CA GLY A 362 4.22 -16.48 14.48
C GLY A 362 5.69 -16.17 14.16
N GLU A 363 6.49 -17.17 13.80
CA GLU A 363 7.86 -16.99 13.32
C GLU A 363 7.91 -16.27 11.97
N TYR A 364 7.03 -16.58 11.03
CA TYR A 364 6.96 -15.92 9.72
C TYR A 364 6.77 -14.39 9.86
N PHE A 365 5.75 -13.95 10.61
CA PHE A 365 5.55 -12.52 10.88
C PHE A 365 6.64 -11.89 11.75
N HIS A 366 7.33 -12.66 12.59
CA HIS A 366 8.51 -12.16 13.29
C HIS A 366 9.68 -11.91 12.33
N ARG A 367 9.96 -12.84 11.40
CA ARG A 367 11.00 -12.72 10.38
C ARG A 367 10.75 -11.53 9.44
N LEU A 368 9.52 -11.30 8.99
CA LEU A 368 9.17 -10.11 8.19
C LEU A 368 9.49 -8.79 8.92
N ARG A 369 9.15 -8.69 10.21
CA ARG A 369 9.48 -7.51 11.03
C ARG A 369 10.98 -7.34 11.23
N ALA A 370 11.70 -8.44 11.51
CA ALA A 370 13.15 -8.42 11.66
C ALA A 370 13.86 -7.95 10.37
N LEU A 371 13.40 -8.42 9.20
CA LEU A 371 13.90 -7.95 7.89
C LEU A 371 13.67 -6.44 7.71
N SER A 372 12.50 -5.92 8.07
CA SER A 372 12.23 -4.47 8.00
C SER A 372 13.15 -3.67 8.94
N SER A 373 13.46 -4.20 10.12
CA SER A 373 14.39 -3.57 11.07
C SER A 373 15.83 -3.58 10.56
N LEU A 374 16.29 -4.69 9.99
CA LEU A 374 17.62 -4.82 9.37
C LEU A 374 17.78 -3.87 8.17
N TRP A 375 16.74 -3.73 7.35
CA TRP A 375 16.74 -2.77 6.24
C TRP A 375 16.83 -1.32 6.74
N ALA A 376 16.07 -0.96 7.77
CA ALA A 376 16.09 0.37 8.36
C ALA A 376 17.43 0.71 9.04
N ALA A 377 18.12 -0.28 9.59
CA ALA A 377 19.43 -0.15 10.24
C ALA A 377 20.62 -0.17 9.27
N ARG A 378 20.40 -0.29 7.95
CA ARG A 378 21.47 -0.28 6.95
C ARG A 378 22.27 1.04 7.02
N PRO A 379 23.62 0.99 7.07
CA PRO A 379 24.45 2.18 6.91
C PRO A 379 24.12 2.89 5.60
N ARG A 380 23.86 4.20 5.66
CA ARG A 380 23.75 5.03 4.46
C ARG A 380 25.16 5.46 4.07
N GLU A 381 25.67 4.92 2.98
CA GLU A 381 26.94 5.38 2.40
C GLU A 381 26.76 6.81 1.86
N GLY A 382 27.64 7.72 2.27
CA GLY A 382 27.80 9.04 1.66
C GLY A 382 26.79 10.12 2.08
N SER A 383 27.27 11.04 2.93
CA SER A 383 26.88 12.45 2.94
C SER A 383 28.15 13.30 2.80
#